data_AF-A0A093Y3P5-F1
#
_entry.id   AF-A0A093Y3P5-F1
#
_cell.length_a   1.000
_cell.length_b   1.000
_cell.length_c   1.000
_cell.angle_alpha   90.00
_cell.angle_beta   90.00
_cell.angle_gamma   90.00
#
_symmetry.space_group_name_H-M   'P 1'
#
loop_
_entity.id
_entity.type
_entity.pdbx_description
1 polymer ?
#
loop_
_entity_poly.entity_id
_entity_poly.type
_entity_poly.pdbx_seq_one_letter_code
_entity_poly.pdbx_strand_id
1 'polypeptide(L)'
;GSCPPWLVGRTFLFCSCRKRPQQSSTISPSSYINQLLLHSTTTSFRNNIFRTRSHILLILRGFLEKMPPRSKAVPPEVKQKMILDHIRSTSTCHTLKDLEKMLPSVASINGIQVKDFIIGLLNENKIRMEKIGSNNWYWSFPSDEKRERENVHERLLRDLNRLTKTVEQLEDQVQKKQVKAKEEEGTRDSIDIETERRTLMEQKAELITEIERLQAQKTAFEDNGASKIKQKTKEINIWKLGTETWEDNISVMEQYLHKLAGGDRALVEAIKKQCYGDDYEDDHDMSESQY
;
A
#
# COMPACT_ATOMS: atom_id res chain seq x y z
N GLY A 1 -34.53 -33.17 25.20
CA GLY A 1 -33.44 -32.26 24.80
C GLY A 1 -32.65 -32.97 23.74
N SER A 2 -32.73 -32.51 22.50
CA SER A 2 -32.22 -33.24 21.34
C SER A 2 -30.97 -32.57 20.80
N CYS A 3 -29.94 -33.38 20.68
CA CYS A 3 -28.69 -33.15 19.95
C CYS A 3 -28.50 -34.42 19.04
N PRO A 4 -27.54 -34.47 18.11
CA PRO A 4 -27.70 -34.25 16.66
C PRO A 4 -27.43 -35.57 15.85
N PRO A 5 -26.56 -35.70 14.81
CA PRO A 5 -26.60 -35.24 13.40
C PRO A 5 -26.31 -36.33 12.30
N TRP A 6 -26.33 -35.88 11.02
CA TRP A 6 -25.66 -36.38 9.78
C TRP A 6 -26.14 -37.65 9.00
N LEU A 7 -26.30 -37.41 7.68
CA LEU A 7 -25.96 -38.22 6.48
C LEU A 7 -26.49 -39.67 6.34
N VAL A 8 -27.12 -39.97 5.18
CA VAL A 8 -26.59 -40.75 4.05
C VAL A 8 -27.74 -41.03 3.05
N GLY A 9 -27.40 -41.09 1.77
CA GLY A 9 -28.32 -41.08 0.62
C GLY A 9 -29.18 -42.33 0.40
N ARG A 10 -29.98 -42.27 -0.68
CA ARG A 10 -30.43 -43.47 -1.40
C ARG A 10 -30.74 -43.15 -2.86
N THR A 11 -29.90 -43.72 -3.71
CA THR A 11 -30.13 -44.05 -5.11
C THR A 11 -31.41 -44.87 -5.30
N PHE A 12 -32.14 -44.63 -6.39
CA PHE A 12 -33.03 -45.63 -6.98
C PHE A 12 -32.82 -45.65 -8.49
N LEU A 13 -32.63 -46.87 -8.99
CA LEU A 13 -32.28 -47.30 -10.33
C LEU A 13 -33.46 -48.13 -10.87
N PHE A 14 -33.65 -48.12 -12.21
CA PHE A 14 -34.39 -49.10 -13.03
C PHE A 14 -35.94 -49.17 -12.87
N CYS A 15 -36.81 -49.50 -13.84
CA CYS A 15 -36.71 -50.06 -15.20
C CYS A 15 -38.07 -49.89 -15.94
N SER A 16 -38.03 -49.78 -17.28
CA SER A 16 -38.97 -50.25 -18.34
C SER A 16 -40.51 -50.14 -18.23
N CYS A 17 -41.14 -49.61 -19.29
CA CYS A 17 -41.98 -50.44 -20.19
C CYS A 17 -42.48 -49.71 -21.47
N ARG A 18 -41.80 -50.05 -22.58
CA ARG A 18 -42.31 -50.48 -23.91
C ARG A 18 -43.78 -50.20 -24.28
N LYS A 19 -43.99 -49.50 -25.40
CA LYS A 19 -45.03 -49.83 -26.38
C LYS A 19 -44.51 -49.61 -27.81
N ARG A 20 -44.53 -50.69 -28.60
CA ARG A 20 -44.38 -50.72 -30.06
C ARG A 20 -45.78 -51.03 -30.62
N PRO A 21 -46.10 -50.62 -31.85
CA PRO A 21 -46.55 -51.64 -32.78
C PRO A 21 -45.86 -51.55 -34.15
N GLN A 22 -45.84 -52.73 -34.76
CA GLN A 22 -45.30 -53.12 -36.06
C GLN A 22 -46.10 -52.52 -37.22
N GLN A 23 -45.46 -52.31 -38.37
CA GLN A 23 -45.90 -52.93 -39.63
C GLN A 23 -44.81 -52.90 -40.70
N SER A 24 -44.76 -54.02 -41.42
CA SER A 24 -43.83 -54.43 -42.46
C SER A 24 -44.16 -53.84 -43.83
N SER A 25 -43.15 -53.47 -44.61
CA SER A 25 -43.17 -53.65 -46.07
C SER A 25 -41.75 -53.62 -46.65
N THR A 26 -41.52 -54.56 -47.56
CA THR A 26 -40.31 -54.85 -48.31
C THR A 26 -40.08 -53.80 -49.42
N ILE A 27 -38.89 -53.18 -49.46
CA ILE A 27 -38.46 -52.34 -50.61
C ILE A 27 -36.98 -52.60 -50.95
N SER A 28 -36.75 -52.67 -52.25
CA SER A 28 -35.60 -53.13 -53.05
C SER A 28 -34.23 -52.44 -52.82
N PRO A 29 -33.08 -53.07 -53.17
CA PRO A 29 -31.72 -52.60 -52.85
C PRO A 29 -31.22 -51.32 -53.56
N SER A 30 -32.06 -50.64 -54.35
CA SER A 30 -31.63 -49.52 -55.21
C SER A 30 -31.79 -48.12 -54.58
N SER A 31 -31.73 -48.01 -53.24
CA SER A 31 -31.85 -46.71 -52.53
C SER A 31 -30.61 -46.32 -51.71
N TYR A 32 -29.56 -47.15 -51.69
CA TYR A 32 -28.43 -46.95 -50.78
C TYR A 32 -27.42 -45.86 -51.21
N ILE A 33 -27.39 -45.46 -52.48
CA ILE A 33 -26.40 -44.48 -52.96
C ILE A 33 -26.85 -43.03 -52.73
N ASN A 34 -28.15 -42.74 -52.75
CA ASN A 34 -28.66 -41.37 -52.51
C ASN A 34 -28.85 -41.03 -51.03
N GLN A 35 -28.83 -42.01 -50.12
CA GLN A 35 -29.01 -41.75 -48.69
C GLN A 35 -27.69 -41.29 -48.03
N LEU A 36 -26.52 -41.74 -48.49
CA LEU A 36 -25.22 -41.38 -47.91
C LEU A 36 -24.72 -39.96 -48.27
N LEU A 37 -25.15 -39.38 -49.39
CA LEU A 37 -24.79 -38.01 -49.78
C LEU A 37 -25.69 -36.92 -49.16
N LEU A 38 -26.93 -37.26 -48.78
CA LEU A 38 -27.83 -36.34 -48.06
C LEU A 38 -27.66 -36.40 -46.54
N HIS A 39 -27.14 -37.49 -45.97
CA HIS A 39 -26.91 -37.61 -44.52
C HIS A 39 -25.59 -36.98 -44.06
N SER A 40 -24.56 -36.95 -44.91
CA SER A 40 -23.26 -36.33 -44.60
C SER A 40 -23.35 -34.79 -44.58
N THR A 41 -24.12 -34.19 -45.48
CA THR A 41 -24.36 -32.74 -45.55
C THR A 41 -25.34 -32.23 -44.48
N THR A 42 -26.36 -33.00 -44.10
CA THR A 42 -27.31 -32.61 -43.02
C THR A 42 -26.75 -32.80 -41.60
N THR A 43 -25.84 -33.75 -41.37
CA THR A 43 -25.21 -33.95 -40.05
C THR A 43 -24.22 -32.83 -39.72
N SER A 44 -23.47 -32.35 -40.71
CA SER A 44 -22.56 -31.20 -40.53
C SER A 44 -23.31 -29.89 -40.22
N PHE A 45 -24.44 -29.64 -40.91
CA PHE A 45 -25.26 -28.45 -40.68
C PHE A 45 -26.00 -28.48 -39.33
N ARG A 46 -26.53 -29.64 -38.94
CA ARG A 46 -27.16 -29.83 -37.61
C ARG A 46 -26.16 -29.68 -36.46
N ASN A 47 -24.94 -30.21 -36.61
CA ASN A 47 -23.89 -30.07 -35.59
C ASN A 47 -23.41 -28.62 -35.46
N ASN A 48 -23.35 -27.85 -36.56
CA ASN A 48 -22.98 -26.44 -36.52
C ASN A 48 -24.07 -25.56 -35.88
N ILE A 49 -25.35 -25.87 -36.15
CA ILE A 49 -26.52 -25.22 -35.50
C ILE A 49 -26.60 -25.56 -34.01
N PHE A 50 -26.34 -26.81 -33.61
CA PHE A 50 -26.32 -27.19 -32.19
C PHE A 50 -25.15 -26.51 -31.45
N ARG A 51 -23.97 -26.45 -32.07
CA ARG A 51 -22.78 -25.84 -31.46
C ARG A 51 -22.91 -24.32 -31.33
N THR A 52 -23.50 -23.64 -32.32
CA THR A 52 -23.82 -22.20 -32.24
C THR A 52 -24.96 -21.92 -31.28
N ARG A 53 -26.03 -22.74 -31.23
CA ARG A 53 -27.09 -22.59 -30.22
C ARG A 53 -26.58 -22.83 -28.81
N SER A 54 -25.70 -23.81 -28.58
CA SER A 54 -25.05 -24.02 -27.27
C SER A 54 -24.13 -22.88 -26.88
N HIS A 55 -23.35 -22.32 -27.81
CA HIS A 55 -22.52 -21.15 -27.54
C HIS A 55 -23.36 -19.91 -27.23
N ILE A 56 -24.42 -19.67 -28.01
CA ILE A 56 -25.34 -18.55 -27.78
C ILE A 56 -26.09 -18.75 -26.45
N LEU A 57 -26.52 -19.98 -26.10
CA LEU A 57 -27.10 -20.26 -24.79
C LEU A 57 -26.10 -20.05 -23.66
N LEU A 58 -24.84 -20.47 -23.81
CA LEU A 58 -23.80 -20.28 -22.78
C LEU A 58 -23.43 -18.81 -22.60
N ILE A 59 -23.35 -18.04 -23.70
CA ILE A 59 -23.12 -16.60 -23.66
C ILE A 59 -24.32 -15.89 -23.03
N LEU A 60 -25.56 -16.24 -23.41
CA LEU A 60 -26.77 -15.67 -22.79
C LEU A 60 -26.91 -16.07 -21.32
N ARG A 61 -26.53 -17.30 -20.94
CA ARG A 61 -26.57 -17.77 -19.55
C ARG A 61 -25.50 -17.07 -18.70
N GLY A 62 -24.29 -16.89 -19.22
CA GLY A 62 -23.25 -16.10 -18.57
C GLY A 62 -23.55 -14.59 -18.50
N PHE A 63 -24.38 -14.08 -19.40
CA PHE A 63 -24.87 -12.70 -19.38
C PHE A 63 -26.07 -12.51 -18.42
N LEU A 64 -26.92 -13.54 -18.26
CA LEU A 64 -28.04 -13.55 -17.31
C LEU A 64 -27.60 -13.77 -15.85
N GLU A 65 -26.47 -14.43 -15.62
CA GLU A 65 -25.93 -14.67 -14.26
C GLU A 65 -25.26 -13.42 -13.64
N LYS A 66 -25.00 -12.38 -14.45
CA LYS A 66 -24.40 -11.11 -14.02
C LYS A 66 -25.39 -9.95 -13.82
N MET A 67 -26.70 -10.21 -13.84
CA MET A 67 -27.69 -9.17 -13.51
C MET A 67 -28.03 -9.21 -12.02
N PRO A 68 -27.92 -8.09 -11.28
CA PRO A 68 -28.37 -8.03 -9.91
C PRO A 68 -29.88 -8.33 -9.84
N PRO A 69 -30.37 -8.94 -8.75
CA PRO A 69 -31.77 -9.32 -8.63
C PRO A 69 -32.63 -8.06 -8.82
N ARG A 70 -33.58 -8.10 -9.77
CA ARG A 70 -34.58 -7.05 -9.96
C ARG A 70 -35.49 -7.07 -8.73
N SER A 71 -35.05 -6.40 -7.66
CA SER A 71 -35.83 -6.26 -6.44
C SER A 71 -37.01 -5.36 -6.75
N LYS A 72 -38.19 -5.71 -6.23
CA LYS A 72 -39.40 -4.87 -6.26
C LYS A 72 -39.25 -3.61 -5.39
N ALA A 73 -38.04 -3.32 -4.93
CA ALA A 73 -37.70 -2.17 -4.13
C ALA A 73 -37.21 -1.06 -5.06
N VAL A 74 -38.02 -0.01 -5.21
CA VAL A 74 -37.59 1.22 -5.89
C VAL A 74 -36.31 1.71 -5.20
N PRO A 75 -35.20 1.93 -5.94
CA PRO A 75 -33.94 2.39 -5.37
C PRO A 75 -34.14 3.67 -4.54
N PRO A 76 -33.39 3.85 -3.43
CA PRO A 76 -33.47 5.05 -2.60
C PRO A 76 -33.36 6.35 -3.41
N GLU A 77 -32.48 6.37 -4.41
CA GLU A 77 -32.28 7.52 -5.31
C GLU A 77 -33.52 7.86 -6.16
N VAL A 78 -34.26 6.85 -6.62
CA VAL A 78 -35.47 7.06 -7.41
C VAL A 78 -36.57 7.64 -6.52
N LYS A 79 -36.67 7.17 -5.27
CA LYS A 79 -37.60 7.73 -4.27
C LYS A 79 -37.24 9.16 -3.89
N GLN A 80 -35.95 9.45 -3.70
CA GLN A 80 -35.44 10.80 -3.46
C GLN A 80 -35.76 11.76 -4.60
N LYS A 81 -35.62 11.30 -5.84
CA LYS A 81 -35.99 12.10 -7.02
C LYS A 81 -37.48 12.42 -7.04
N MET A 82 -38.35 11.45 -6.76
CA MET A 82 -39.80 11.68 -6.67
C MET A 82 -40.16 12.68 -5.56
N ILE A 83 -39.52 12.59 -4.39
CA ILE A 83 -39.68 13.56 -3.30
C ILE A 83 -39.25 14.97 -3.74
N LEU A 84 -38.09 15.07 -4.39
CA LEU A 84 -37.53 16.33 -4.86
C LEU A 84 -38.43 16.97 -5.94
N ASP A 85 -38.89 16.18 -6.90
CA ASP A 85 -39.79 16.64 -7.96
C ASP A 85 -41.12 17.14 -7.38
N HIS A 86 -41.63 16.48 -6.33
CA HIS A 86 -42.81 16.96 -5.62
C HIS A 86 -42.58 18.29 -4.91
N ILE A 87 -41.51 18.43 -4.12
CA ILE A 87 -41.18 19.68 -3.41
C ILE A 87 -41.01 20.84 -4.40
N ARG A 88 -40.37 20.57 -5.55
CA ARG A 88 -40.20 21.55 -6.63
C ARG A 88 -41.52 21.90 -7.30
N SER A 89 -42.39 20.92 -7.53
CA SER A 89 -43.72 21.15 -8.10
C SER A 89 -44.58 22.02 -7.19
N THR A 90 -44.46 21.87 -5.87
CA THR A 90 -45.20 22.71 -4.93
C THR A 90 -44.63 24.13 -4.86
N SER A 91 -43.31 24.31 -5.09
CA SER A 91 -42.66 25.64 -5.12
C SER A 91 -42.94 26.49 -3.86
N THR A 92 -43.16 25.83 -2.71
CA THR A 92 -43.43 26.47 -1.41
C THR A 92 -42.46 25.97 -0.35
N CYS A 93 -42.30 26.74 0.73
CA CYS A 93 -41.54 26.33 1.89
C CYS A 93 -42.36 25.39 2.79
N HIS A 94 -41.76 24.28 3.22
CA HIS A 94 -42.42 23.28 4.07
C HIS A 94 -41.68 23.08 5.39
N THR A 95 -42.41 22.83 6.46
CA THR A 95 -41.81 22.35 7.72
C THR A 95 -41.65 20.83 7.67
N LEU A 96 -40.80 20.27 8.54
CA LEU A 96 -40.62 18.81 8.63
C LEU A 96 -41.96 18.08 8.86
N LYS A 97 -42.85 18.66 9.67
CA LYS A 97 -44.17 18.08 9.97
C LYS A 97 -45.08 18.04 8.74
N ASP A 98 -44.96 19.00 7.84
CA ASP A 98 -45.74 19.04 6.61
C ASP A 98 -45.20 18.02 5.61
N LEU A 99 -43.87 17.89 5.51
CA LEU A 99 -43.21 16.88 4.68
C LEU A 99 -43.54 15.46 5.13
N GLU A 100 -43.61 15.20 6.44
CA GLU A 100 -44.04 13.90 6.98
C GLU A 100 -45.49 13.52 6.61
N LYS A 101 -46.34 14.49 6.31
CA LYS A 101 -47.74 14.26 5.88
C LYS A 101 -47.89 14.12 4.37
N MET A 102 -47.16 14.92 3.59
CA MET A 102 -47.31 14.97 2.13
C MET A 102 -46.50 13.87 1.42
N LEU A 103 -45.29 13.56 1.91
CA LEU A 103 -44.38 12.64 1.22
C LEU A 103 -44.78 11.16 1.24
N PRO A 104 -45.43 10.61 2.29
CA PRO A 104 -45.93 9.23 2.26
C PRO A 104 -46.92 8.98 1.13
N SER A 105 -47.74 9.98 0.79
CA SER A 105 -48.74 9.90 -0.30
C SER A 105 -48.09 9.87 -1.68
N VAL A 106 -47.04 10.68 -1.89
CA VAL A 106 -46.44 10.88 -3.22
C VAL A 106 -45.38 9.85 -3.55
N ALA A 107 -44.57 9.45 -2.57
CA ALA A 107 -43.44 8.56 -2.80
C ALA A 107 -43.66 7.13 -2.25
N SER A 108 -44.82 6.84 -1.64
CA SER A 108 -45.12 5.54 -0.99
C SER A 108 -44.02 5.13 0.01
N ILE A 109 -43.64 6.05 0.89
CA ILE A 109 -42.57 5.90 1.88
C ILE A 109 -43.17 5.88 3.29
N ASN A 110 -42.55 5.15 4.22
CA ASN A 110 -42.92 5.19 5.64
C ASN A 110 -42.54 6.55 6.25
N GLY A 111 -43.45 7.18 7.00
CA GLY A 111 -43.21 8.50 7.64
C GLY A 111 -41.91 8.58 8.45
N ILE A 112 -41.47 7.46 9.05
CA ILE A 112 -40.20 7.38 9.80
C ILE A 112 -38.98 7.62 8.89
N GLN A 113 -39.04 7.20 7.62
CA GLN A 113 -37.93 7.29 6.67
C GLN A 113 -37.83 8.65 5.98
N VAL A 114 -38.85 9.52 6.10
CA VAL A 114 -38.88 10.84 5.45
C VAL A 114 -37.68 11.67 5.86
N LYS A 115 -37.32 11.65 7.15
CA LYS A 115 -36.18 12.38 7.68
C LYS A 115 -34.86 11.95 7.03
N ASP A 116 -34.65 10.65 6.85
CA ASP A 116 -33.43 10.10 6.25
C ASP A 116 -33.30 10.51 4.77
N PHE A 117 -34.42 10.53 4.04
CA PHE A 117 -34.44 10.99 2.65
C PHE A 117 -34.18 12.50 2.52
N ILE A 118 -34.71 13.32 3.44
CA ILE A 118 -34.41 14.75 3.48
C ILE A 118 -32.94 15.00 3.81
N ILE A 119 -32.35 14.26 4.76
CA ILE A 119 -30.91 14.33 5.06
C ILE A 119 -30.08 13.93 3.82
N GLY A 120 -30.46 12.87 3.11
CA GLY A 120 -29.81 12.50 1.85
C GLY A 120 -29.87 13.61 0.80
N LEU A 121 -31.03 14.24 0.63
CA LEU A 121 -31.21 15.35 -0.32
C LEU A 121 -30.46 16.64 0.09
N LEU A 122 -30.23 16.85 1.39
CA LEU A 122 -29.38 17.93 1.91
C LEU A 122 -27.91 17.66 1.66
N ASN A 123 -27.45 16.43 1.89
CA ASN A 123 -26.07 16.04 1.61
C ASN A 123 -25.72 16.20 0.13
N GLU A 124 -26.68 15.95 -0.75
CA GLU A 124 -26.56 16.17 -2.20
C GLU A 124 -26.80 17.64 -2.61
N ASN A 125 -27.02 18.55 -1.66
CA ASN A 125 -27.33 19.97 -1.86
C ASN A 125 -28.54 20.23 -2.79
N LYS A 126 -29.49 19.30 -2.88
CA LYS A 126 -30.69 19.39 -3.73
C LYS A 126 -31.85 20.14 -3.05
N ILE A 127 -31.87 20.16 -1.72
CA ILE A 127 -32.81 20.91 -0.88
C ILE A 127 -32.02 21.90 -0.03
N ARG A 128 -32.59 23.08 0.21
CA ARG A 128 -32.04 24.06 1.16
C ARG A 128 -32.79 23.99 2.48
N MET A 129 -32.06 24.15 3.59
CA MET A 129 -32.61 24.23 4.93
C MET A 129 -32.19 25.57 5.56
N GLU A 130 -33.14 26.35 6.05
CA GLU A 130 -32.89 27.39 7.06
C GLU A 130 -33.55 27.02 8.38
N LYS A 131 -32.89 27.45 9.45
CA LYS A 131 -33.50 27.49 10.76
C LYS A 131 -34.06 28.89 11.00
N ILE A 132 -35.37 29.00 11.15
CA ILE A 132 -36.05 30.26 11.51
C ILE A 132 -36.66 30.06 12.89
N GLY A 133 -36.06 30.70 13.91
CA GLY A 133 -36.45 30.53 15.31
C GLY A 133 -36.18 29.10 15.83
N SER A 134 -37.24 28.41 16.27
CA SER A 134 -37.19 27.03 16.76
C SER A 134 -37.49 25.97 15.69
N ASN A 135 -37.86 26.37 14.47
CA ASN A 135 -38.27 25.45 13.40
C ASN A 135 -37.28 25.45 12.21
N ASN A 136 -37.10 24.27 11.60
CA ASN A 136 -36.34 24.10 10.37
C ASN A 136 -37.31 24.15 9.17
N TRP A 137 -36.99 24.99 8.19
CA TRP A 137 -37.73 25.19 6.96
C TRP A 137 -36.97 24.59 5.80
N TYR A 138 -37.68 23.89 4.92
CA TYR A 138 -37.11 23.21 3.76
C TYR A 138 -37.78 23.70 2.48
N TRP A 139 -36.96 24.00 1.46
CA TRP A 139 -37.46 24.35 0.13
C TRP A 139 -36.44 23.95 -0.95
N SER A 140 -36.93 23.79 -2.17
CA SER A 140 -36.11 23.57 -3.36
C SER A 140 -36.81 24.18 -4.55
N PHE A 141 -36.13 25.07 -5.27
CA PHE A 141 -36.65 25.66 -6.49
C PHE A 141 -35.96 25.07 -7.72
N PRO A 142 -36.67 24.90 -8.85
CA PRO A 142 -36.04 24.49 -10.11
C PRO A 142 -34.90 25.42 -10.56
N SER A 143 -34.97 26.71 -10.20
CA SER A 143 -33.94 27.71 -10.49
C SER A 143 -32.61 27.45 -9.79
N ASP A 144 -32.62 26.83 -8.61
CA ASP A 144 -31.39 26.52 -7.87
C ASP A 144 -30.52 25.50 -8.61
N GLU A 145 -31.13 24.51 -9.26
CA GLU A 145 -30.38 23.52 -10.02
C GLU A 145 -29.73 24.13 -11.27
N LYS A 146 -30.45 25.04 -11.95
CA LYS A 146 -29.88 25.78 -13.08
C LYS A 146 -28.67 26.61 -12.64
N ARG A 147 -28.82 27.35 -11.54
CA ARG A 147 -27.73 28.17 -10.98
C ARG A 147 -26.55 27.32 -10.53
N GLU A 148 -26.77 26.17 -9.91
CA GLU A 148 -25.67 25.30 -9.51
C GLU A 148 -24.93 24.73 -10.71
N ARG A 149 -25.64 24.31 -11.77
CA ARG A 149 -25.00 23.88 -13.02
C ARG A 149 -24.18 25.00 -13.66
N GLU A 150 -24.69 26.23 -13.69
CA GLU A 150 -23.96 27.40 -14.18
C GLU A 150 -22.72 27.68 -13.33
N ASN A 151 -22.82 27.66 -12.00
CA ASN A 151 -21.69 27.83 -11.09
C ASN A 151 -20.61 26.76 -11.28
N VAL A 152 -21.01 25.49 -11.45
CA VAL A 152 -20.08 24.39 -11.74
C VAL A 152 -19.41 24.61 -13.11
N HIS A 153 -20.18 24.98 -14.12
CA HIS A 153 -19.65 25.26 -15.46
C HIS A 153 -18.63 26.40 -15.44
N GLU A 154 -18.93 27.52 -14.78
CA GLU A 154 -17.99 28.63 -14.61
C GLU A 154 -16.73 28.24 -13.84
N ARG A 155 -16.86 27.42 -12.79
CA ARG A 155 -15.70 26.88 -12.04
C ARG A 155 -14.81 26.04 -12.96
N LEU A 156 -15.41 25.12 -13.71
CA LEU A 156 -14.67 24.29 -14.67
C LEU A 156 -14.01 25.11 -15.77
N LEU A 157 -14.68 26.15 -16.30
CA LEU A 157 -14.08 27.05 -17.28
C LEU A 157 -12.90 27.85 -16.69
N ARG A 158 -13.00 28.31 -15.45
CA ARG A 158 -11.88 28.96 -14.75
C ARG A 158 -10.70 28.01 -14.58
N ASP A 159 -10.97 26.76 -14.17
CA ASP A 159 -9.93 25.75 -14.00
C ASP A 159 -9.26 25.38 -15.32
N LEU A 160 -10.06 25.21 -16.39
CA LEU A 160 -9.56 24.97 -17.75
C LEU A 160 -8.63 26.11 -18.17
N ASN A 161 -9.09 27.36 -18.08
CA ASN A 161 -8.28 28.53 -18.45
C ASN A 161 -6.99 28.62 -17.63
N ARG A 162 -7.02 28.26 -16.33
CA ARG A 162 -5.82 28.20 -15.49
C ARG A 162 -4.86 27.11 -16.00
N LEU A 163 -5.37 25.91 -16.24
CA LEU A 163 -4.60 24.76 -16.73
C LEU A 163 -3.98 25.06 -18.10
N THR A 164 -4.74 25.63 -19.04
CA THR A 164 -4.24 26.04 -20.36
C THR A 164 -3.10 27.04 -20.23
N LYS A 165 -3.25 28.09 -19.40
CA LYS A 165 -2.16 29.03 -19.15
C LYS A 165 -0.93 28.36 -18.54
N THR A 166 -1.11 27.42 -17.62
CA THR A 166 0.00 26.65 -17.04
C THR A 166 0.68 25.78 -18.10
N VAL A 167 -0.07 25.13 -18.97
CA VAL A 167 0.48 24.33 -20.09
C VAL A 167 1.27 25.22 -21.03
N GLU A 168 0.71 26.35 -21.49
CA GLU A 168 1.40 27.32 -22.34
C GLU A 168 2.70 27.83 -21.68
N GLN A 169 2.66 28.15 -20.39
CA GLN A 169 3.86 28.58 -19.65
C GLN A 169 4.92 27.48 -19.53
N LEU A 170 4.52 26.22 -19.39
CA LEU A 170 5.44 25.09 -19.33
C LEU A 170 6.01 24.78 -20.70
N GLU A 171 5.21 24.84 -21.75
CA GLU A 171 5.64 24.68 -23.15
C GLU A 171 6.65 25.77 -23.53
N ASP A 172 6.39 27.03 -23.18
CA ASP A 172 7.33 28.14 -23.36
C ASP A 172 8.65 27.91 -22.61
N GLN A 173 8.58 27.40 -21.38
CA GLN A 173 9.77 27.09 -20.58
C GLN A 173 10.57 25.94 -21.19
N VAL A 174 9.89 24.89 -21.66
CA VAL A 174 10.52 23.76 -22.35
C VAL A 174 11.17 24.25 -23.64
N GLN A 175 10.48 25.04 -24.44
CA GLN A 175 11.01 25.57 -25.69
C GLN A 175 12.23 26.47 -25.43
N LYS A 176 12.17 27.36 -24.43
CA LYS A 176 13.33 28.18 -24.02
C LYS A 176 14.52 27.34 -23.57
N LYS A 177 14.28 26.28 -22.79
CA LYS A 177 15.34 25.35 -22.37
C LYS A 177 15.91 24.57 -23.55
N GLN A 178 15.09 24.15 -24.50
CA GLN A 178 15.54 23.46 -25.70
C GLN A 178 16.34 24.37 -26.64
N VAL A 179 15.91 25.63 -26.80
CA VAL A 179 16.67 26.61 -27.60
C VAL A 179 18.01 26.90 -26.95
N LYS A 180 18.04 27.15 -25.63
CA LYS A 180 19.30 27.33 -24.89
C LYS A 180 20.21 26.10 -24.98
N ALA A 181 19.65 24.90 -24.83
CA ALA A 181 20.41 23.66 -25.00
C ALA A 181 21.02 23.59 -26.42
N LYS A 182 20.24 23.87 -27.47
CA LYS A 182 20.74 23.88 -28.86
C LYS A 182 21.78 24.98 -29.12
N GLU A 183 21.64 26.15 -28.49
CA GLU A 183 22.61 27.25 -28.59
C GLU A 183 23.93 26.92 -27.87
N GLU A 184 23.86 26.28 -26.70
CA GLU A 184 25.02 25.79 -25.94
C GLU A 184 25.71 24.58 -26.62
N GLU A 185 24.91 23.75 -27.29
CA GLU A 185 25.36 22.52 -27.98
C GLU A 185 26.01 22.81 -29.35
N GLY A 186 25.64 23.91 -30.01
CA GLY A 186 26.21 24.32 -31.30
C GLY A 186 26.05 23.26 -32.41
N THR A 187 26.87 23.33 -33.46
CA THR A 187 26.95 22.33 -34.56
C THR A 187 27.54 20.98 -34.14
N ARG A 188 27.50 20.59 -32.85
CA ARG A 188 27.95 19.26 -32.42
C ARG A 188 26.92 18.22 -32.84
N ASP A 189 27.40 17.11 -33.40
CA ASP A 189 26.54 16.00 -33.82
C ASP A 189 25.80 15.42 -32.60
N SER A 190 24.49 15.21 -32.70
CA SER A 190 23.64 14.71 -31.60
C SER A 190 24.11 13.39 -31.00
N ILE A 191 24.90 12.62 -31.75
CA ILE A 191 25.52 11.36 -31.31
C ILE A 191 26.63 11.63 -30.29
N ASP A 192 27.45 12.68 -30.49
CA ASP A 192 28.54 13.06 -29.59
C ASP A 192 28.00 13.46 -28.21
N ILE A 193 26.92 14.24 -28.19
CA ILE A 193 26.28 14.66 -26.92
C ILE A 193 25.65 13.48 -26.18
N GLU A 194 24.93 12.57 -26.85
CA GLU A 194 24.35 11.43 -26.13
C GLU A 194 25.45 10.48 -25.60
N THR A 195 26.58 10.36 -26.31
CA THR A 195 27.73 9.61 -25.79
C THR A 195 28.37 10.30 -24.60
N GLU A 196 28.61 11.61 -24.65
CA GLU A 196 29.14 12.40 -23.53
C GLU A 196 28.20 12.38 -22.32
N ARG A 197 26.89 12.49 -22.55
CA ARG A 197 25.87 12.40 -21.50
C ARG A 197 25.92 11.03 -20.83
N ARG A 198 26.07 9.95 -21.60
CA ARG A 198 26.17 8.59 -21.07
C ARG A 198 27.43 8.40 -20.23
N THR A 199 28.59 8.85 -20.71
CA THR A 199 29.85 8.75 -19.96
C THR A 199 29.80 9.56 -18.67
N LEU A 200 29.25 10.78 -18.71
CA LEU A 200 29.06 11.61 -17.52
C LEU A 200 28.08 10.99 -16.51
N MET A 201 27.02 10.34 -16.98
CA MET A 201 26.08 9.63 -16.10
C MET A 201 26.73 8.42 -15.42
N GLU A 202 27.60 7.69 -16.13
CA GLU A 202 28.35 6.57 -15.60
C GLU A 202 29.39 7.02 -14.58
N GLN A 203 30.16 8.07 -14.88
CA GLN A 203 31.09 8.70 -13.93
C GLN A 203 30.37 9.21 -12.68
N LYS A 204 29.19 9.82 -12.84
CA LYS A 204 28.38 10.26 -11.70
C LYS A 204 27.96 9.09 -10.83
N ALA A 205 27.56 7.97 -11.43
CA ALA A 205 27.17 6.77 -10.69
C ALA A 205 28.37 6.21 -9.89
N GLU A 206 29.54 6.13 -10.52
CA GLU A 206 30.78 5.69 -9.87
C GLU A 206 31.15 6.60 -8.69
N LEU A 207 31.12 7.93 -8.89
CA LEU A 207 31.41 8.90 -7.82
C LEU A 207 30.42 8.80 -6.66
N ILE A 208 29.14 8.54 -6.93
CA ILE A 208 28.15 8.33 -5.86
C ILE A 208 28.51 7.09 -5.04
N THR A 209 28.85 5.97 -5.70
CA THR A 209 29.24 4.75 -4.98
C THR A 209 30.52 4.95 -4.16
N GLU A 210 31.47 5.73 -4.67
CA GLU A 210 32.70 6.04 -3.95
C GLU A 210 32.45 6.96 -2.75
N ILE A 211 31.55 7.93 -2.87
CA ILE A 211 31.13 8.78 -1.75
C ILE A 211 30.49 7.93 -0.66
N GLU A 212 29.59 7.00 -1.01
CA GLU A 212 28.96 6.09 -0.05
C GLU A 212 29.99 5.20 0.64
N ARG A 213 30.97 4.66 -0.12
CA ARG A 213 32.07 3.86 0.43
C ARG A 213 32.93 4.66 1.40
N LEU A 214 33.30 5.88 1.05
CA LEU A 214 34.11 6.76 1.89
C LEU A 214 33.35 7.21 3.14
N GLN A 215 32.05 7.48 3.03
CA GLN A 215 31.20 7.78 4.17
C GLN A 215 31.12 6.59 5.13
N ALA A 216 30.96 5.37 4.63
CA ALA A 216 30.95 4.16 5.44
C ALA A 216 32.30 3.91 6.14
N GLN A 217 33.43 4.18 5.47
CA GLN A 217 34.73 4.13 6.13
C GLN A 217 34.84 5.18 7.23
N LYS A 218 34.43 6.42 6.95
CA LYS A 218 34.51 7.51 7.92
C LYS A 218 33.72 7.18 9.19
N THR A 219 32.47 6.71 9.06
CA THR A 219 31.66 6.32 10.22
C THR A 219 32.30 5.18 11.00
N ALA A 220 32.84 4.17 10.31
CA ALA A 220 33.58 3.08 10.96
C ALA A 220 34.81 3.57 11.74
N PHE A 221 35.52 4.60 11.26
CA PHE A 221 36.63 5.21 11.99
C PHE A 221 36.17 6.08 13.16
N GLU A 222 35.06 6.83 13.00
CA GLU A 222 34.49 7.65 14.07
C GLU A 222 33.98 6.79 15.24
N ASP A 223 33.31 5.67 14.95
CA ASP A 223 32.78 4.74 15.95
C ASP A 223 33.87 3.97 16.71
N ASN A 224 35.06 3.82 16.11
CA ASN A 224 36.14 3.00 16.66
C ASN A 224 37.35 3.77 17.19
N GLY A 225 37.63 4.96 16.65
CA GLY A 225 38.93 5.61 16.81
C GLY A 225 39.01 6.51 18.05
N ALA A 226 38.51 7.73 17.93
CA ALA A 226 38.96 8.79 18.83
C ALA A 226 38.45 8.66 20.28
N SER A 227 37.19 8.30 20.47
CA SER A 227 36.59 8.24 21.81
C SER A 227 37.06 7.01 22.60
N LYS A 228 37.07 5.83 21.94
CA LYS A 228 37.53 4.58 22.56
C LYS A 228 39.03 4.61 22.88
N ILE A 229 39.86 5.16 22.00
CA ILE A 229 41.30 5.32 22.26
C ILE A 229 41.50 6.24 23.47
N LYS A 230 40.83 7.40 23.53
CA LYS A 230 40.92 8.31 24.68
C LYS A 230 40.49 7.65 25.99
N GLN A 231 39.44 6.83 25.96
CA GLN A 231 39.01 6.09 27.15
C GLN A 231 40.07 5.08 27.59
N LYS A 232 40.57 4.24 26.68
CA LYS A 232 41.62 3.26 27.00
C LYS A 232 42.91 3.92 27.51
N THR A 233 43.31 5.04 26.95
CA THR A 233 44.46 5.81 27.43
C THR A 233 44.25 6.30 28.88
N LYS A 234 43.04 6.76 29.22
CA LYS A 234 42.72 7.15 30.61
C LYS A 234 42.78 5.95 31.55
N GLU A 235 42.22 4.82 31.16
CA GLU A 235 42.25 3.58 31.96
C GLU A 235 43.70 3.14 32.20
N ILE A 236 44.54 3.12 31.17
CA ILE A 236 45.97 2.80 31.29
C ILE A 236 46.66 3.74 32.28
N ASN A 237 46.39 5.05 32.21
CA ASN A 237 46.99 6.01 33.13
C ASN A 237 46.55 5.80 34.58
N ILE A 238 45.29 5.42 34.81
CA ILE A 238 44.79 5.08 36.15
C ILE A 238 45.53 3.86 36.70
N TRP A 239 45.67 2.80 35.87
CA TRP A 239 46.40 1.60 36.28
C TRP A 239 47.87 1.90 36.55
N LYS A 240 48.54 2.69 35.69
CA LYS A 240 49.93 3.12 35.91
C LYS A 240 50.10 3.88 37.22
N LEU A 241 49.28 4.89 37.46
CA LEU A 241 49.32 5.66 38.71
C LEU A 241 49.04 4.77 39.93
N GLY A 242 48.12 3.83 39.79
CA GLY A 242 47.83 2.83 40.82
C GLY A 242 49.06 1.96 41.12
N THR A 243 49.73 1.45 40.09
CA THR A 243 50.98 0.68 40.24
C THR A 243 52.07 1.51 40.91
N GLU A 244 52.32 2.73 40.45
CA GLU A 244 53.31 3.65 41.06
C GLU A 244 53.00 3.90 42.55
N THR A 245 51.73 4.11 42.89
CA THR A 245 51.31 4.30 44.29
C THR A 245 51.55 3.05 45.14
N TRP A 246 51.26 1.86 44.60
CA TRP A 246 51.50 0.61 45.31
C TRP A 246 52.99 0.29 45.43
N GLU A 247 53.78 0.62 44.42
CA GLU A 247 55.25 0.52 44.44
C GLU A 247 55.84 1.41 45.55
N ASP A 248 55.41 2.67 45.65
CA ASP A 248 55.79 3.57 46.74
C ASP A 248 55.41 3.00 48.12
N ASN A 249 54.17 2.49 48.25
CA ASN A 249 53.69 1.89 49.49
C ASN A 249 54.53 0.67 49.90
N ILE A 250 54.86 -0.20 48.94
CA ILE A 250 55.71 -1.36 49.16
C ILE A 250 57.10 -0.90 49.62
N SER A 251 57.72 0.06 48.93
CA SER A 251 59.03 0.60 49.31
C SER A 251 59.05 1.16 50.75
N VAL A 252 58.00 1.87 51.15
CA VAL A 252 57.87 2.39 52.53
C VAL A 252 57.78 1.25 53.54
N MET A 253 56.98 0.22 53.25
CA MET A 253 56.86 -0.96 54.13
C MET A 253 58.19 -1.71 54.25
N GLU A 254 58.93 -1.85 53.15
CA GLU A 254 60.25 -2.49 53.14
C GLU A 254 61.29 -1.69 53.94
N GLN A 255 61.29 -0.36 53.80
CA GLN A 255 62.15 0.50 54.61
C GLN A 255 61.82 0.42 56.10
N TYR A 256 60.53 0.30 56.46
CA TYR A 256 60.12 0.11 57.85
C TYR A 256 60.56 -1.26 58.38
N LEU A 257 60.42 -2.32 57.58
CA LEU A 257 60.91 -3.66 57.90
C LEU A 257 62.42 -3.65 58.15
N HIS A 258 63.19 -2.95 57.32
CA HIS A 258 64.64 -2.80 57.48
C HIS A 258 65.02 -2.10 58.80
N LYS A 259 64.25 -1.07 59.21
CA LYS A 259 64.43 -0.40 60.51
C LYS A 259 64.11 -1.32 61.68
N LEU A 260 63.04 -2.11 61.59
CA LEU A 260 62.65 -3.07 62.64
C LEU A 260 63.68 -4.19 62.81
N ALA A 261 64.28 -4.67 61.72
CA ALA A 261 65.33 -5.68 61.73
C ALA A 261 66.69 -5.16 62.24
N GLY A 262 66.79 -3.87 62.62
CA GLY A 262 68.05 -3.28 63.11
C GLY A 262 69.17 -3.24 62.06
N GLY A 263 68.83 -3.25 60.77
CA GLY A 263 69.79 -3.33 59.67
C GLY A 263 70.29 -4.74 59.35
N ASP A 264 69.76 -5.80 59.98
CA ASP A 264 70.08 -7.19 59.62
C ASP A 264 69.47 -7.54 58.26
N ARG A 265 70.31 -7.44 57.22
CA ARG A 265 69.93 -7.65 55.83
C ARG A 265 69.47 -9.08 55.55
N ALA A 266 70.10 -10.09 56.18
CA ALA A 266 69.77 -11.49 55.95
C ALA A 266 68.37 -11.84 56.49
N LEU A 267 67.98 -11.23 57.61
CA LEU A 267 66.63 -11.39 58.16
C LEU A 267 65.57 -10.74 57.27
N VAL A 268 65.84 -9.54 56.73
CA VAL A 268 64.93 -8.85 55.80
C VAL A 268 64.74 -9.65 54.51
N GLU A 269 65.82 -10.17 53.93
CA GLU A 269 65.78 -11.01 52.72
C GLU A 269 65.01 -12.31 52.96
N ALA A 270 65.18 -12.97 54.12
CA ALA A 270 64.42 -14.16 54.47
C ALA A 270 62.91 -13.88 54.58
N ILE A 271 62.52 -12.75 55.17
CA ILE A 271 61.12 -12.32 55.28
C ILE A 271 60.54 -11.99 53.91
N LYS A 272 61.27 -11.21 53.08
CA LYS A 272 60.85 -10.89 51.72
C LYS A 272 60.64 -12.14 50.86
N LYS A 273 61.58 -13.08 50.91
CA LYS A 273 61.47 -14.37 50.19
C LYS A 273 60.28 -15.21 50.67
N GLN A 274 59.93 -15.14 51.95
CA GLN A 274 58.72 -15.79 52.48
C GLN A 274 57.43 -15.09 52.00
N CYS A 275 57.43 -13.76 51.88
CA CYS A 275 56.26 -12.98 51.48
C CYS A 275 55.99 -12.98 49.97
N TYR A 276 57.04 -12.84 49.15
CA TYR A 276 56.93 -12.78 47.68
C TYR A 276 57.06 -14.16 47.01
N GLY A 277 57.56 -15.18 47.71
CA GLY A 277 57.63 -16.55 47.21
C GLY A 277 58.63 -16.72 46.05
N ASP A 278 58.23 -17.47 45.03
CA ASP A 278 59.05 -17.76 43.84
C ASP A 278 59.23 -16.53 42.92
N ASP A 279 58.41 -15.49 43.10
CA ASP A 279 58.46 -14.24 42.33
C ASP A 279 59.41 -13.19 42.95
N TYR A 280 60.14 -13.55 44.03
CA TYR A 280 61.14 -12.66 44.62
C TYR A 280 62.45 -12.69 43.82
N GLU A 281 62.74 -11.60 43.11
CA GLU A 281 64.03 -11.35 42.47
C GLU A 281 64.82 -10.34 43.32
N ASP A 282 66.07 -10.66 43.66
CA ASP A 282 66.94 -9.70 44.37
C ASP A 282 67.50 -8.71 43.34
N ASP A 283 66.98 -7.48 43.34
CA ASP A 283 67.38 -6.41 42.42
C ASP A 283 68.89 -6.11 42.43
N HIS A 284 69.62 -6.54 43.47
CA HIS A 284 71.08 -6.40 43.49
C HIS A 284 71.82 -7.24 42.43
N ASP A 285 71.21 -8.30 41.91
CA ASP A 285 71.79 -9.15 40.84
C ASP A 285 71.56 -8.57 39.43
N MET A 286 70.71 -7.55 39.30
CA MET A 286 70.39 -6.92 38.00
C MET A 286 71.32 -5.76 37.64
N SER A 287 72.21 -5.35 38.55
CA SER A 287 73.15 -4.25 38.30
C SER A 287 74.37 -4.65 37.45
N GLU A 288 74.56 -5.94 37.12
CA GLU A 288 75.71 -6.42 36.35
C GLU A 288 75.40 -6.84 34.90
N SER A 289 74.15 -6.70 34.44
CA SER A 289 73.74 -7.09 33.09
C SER A 289 72.85 -6.07 32.40
N GLN A 290 73.38 -4.88 32.11
CA GLN A 290 72.98 -4.07 30.94
C GLN A 290 73.94 -2.88 30.75
N TYR A 291 75.04 -3.14 30.03
CA TYR A 291 75.70 -2.15 29.17
C TYR A 291 75.56 -2.64 27.73
#